data_AF-M4C0N9-F1
#
_entry.id   AF-M4C0N9-F1
#
_cell.length_a   1.000
_cell.length_b   1.000
_cell.length_c   1.000
_cell.angle_alpha   90.00
_cell.angle_beta   90.00
_cell.angle_gamma   90.00
#
_symmetry.space_group_name_H-M   'P 1'
#
loop_
_entity.id
_entity.type
_entity.pdbx_description
1 polymer ?
#
loop_
_entity_poly.entity_id
_entity_poly.type
_entity_poly.pdbx_seq_one_letter_code
_entity_poly.pdbx_strand_id
1 'polypeptide(L)'
;MQSGRTPPSKNLVKTSGTGDEGEASVDEVVTVYCPNTGPMVGLLDKLPNARVQLSKSSNPKRKYAYTLEMIQIHNGDRNVWVGVHSSSANRMVEQALTSRWLTELGRYDSVRREVKFAKGSRVDFVLVTNAEDGSIAHEKYVEVKSVTLSVRGGGQATSRCAVFPDTVSTRAQKHVVELTELLLTNSKAQVDQESKRATPERSGAIIFLIQRDDCHAFAPSIEHDRKFAELCVTAASSGVQLLAYACALEPDELNGSGAVRLLKALPLHDGAVLDEVRS
;
A
#
# COMPACT_ATOMS: atom_id res chain seq x y z
N MET A 1 18.64 24.55 8.75
CA MET A 1 19.61 23.71 8.01
C MET A 1 18.94 22.36 7.73
N GLN A 2 18.40 22.16 6.52
CA GLN A 2 17.89 20.84 6.12
C GLN A 2 19.10 19.95 5.84
N SER A 3 19.29 18.90 6.64
CA SER A 3 20.27 17.87 6.31
C SER A 3 19.84 17.24 4.99
N GLY A 4 20.64 17.49 3.94
CA GLY A 4 20.40 16.99 2.60
C GLY A 4 20.57 15.47 2.55
N ARG A 5 19.58 14.72 3.03
CA ARG A 5 19.53 13.28 2.77
C ARG A 5 19.32 13.10 1.28
N THR A 6 20.26 12.42 0.62
CA THR A 6 20.10 11.98 -0.76
C THR A 6 18.84 11.12 -0.85
N PRO A 7 17.89 11.43 -1.76
CA PRO A 7 16.71 10.61 -1.92
C PRO A 7 17.12 9.18 -2.33
N PRO A 8 16.39 8.14 -1.88
CA PRO A 8 16.67 6.76 -2.27
C PRO A 8 16.71 6.64 -3.80
N SER A 9 17.78 6.04 -4.31
CA SER A 9 18.01 5.88 -5.75
C SER A 9 18.60 4.51 -6.05
N LYS A 10 18.43 4.08 -7.31
CA LYS A 10 18.97 2.82 -7.84
C LYS A 10 19.56 3.08 -9.21
N ASN A 11 20.68 2.44 -9.52
CA ASN A 11 21.23 2.41 -10.87
C ASN A 11 20.55 1.26 -11.61
N LEU A 12 20.01 1.55 -12.78
CA LEU A 12 19.36 0.59 -13.66
C LEU A 12 19.99 0.69 -15.05
N VAL A 13 20.06 -0.43 -15.76
CA VAL A 13 20.45 -0.44 -17.18
C VAL A 13 19.18 -0.25 -17.99
N LYS A 14 19.17 0.77 -18.84
CA LYS A 14 18.14 1.01 -19.83
C LYS A 14 18.65 0.45 -21.16
N THR A 15 18.05 -0.65 -21.59
CA THR A 15 18.28 -1.22 -22.92
C THR A 15 17.18 -0.71 -23.84
N SER A 16 17.53 0.02 -24.90
CA SER A 16 16.57 0.42 -25.93
C SER A 16 16.26 -0.77 -26.84
N GLY A 17 15.01 -1.27 -26.79
CA GLY A 17 14.52 -2.32 -27.68
C GLY A 17 13.98 -1.75 -29.00
N THR A 18 14.57 -2.22 -30.09
CA THR A 18 14.17 -2.14 -31.51
C THR A 18 13.91 -0.74 -32.10
N GLY A 19 14.98 -0.12 -32.61
CA GLY A 19 14.86 0.59 -33.89
C GLY A 19 14.78 -0.45 -35.01
N ASP A 20 13.81 -0.30 -35.90
CA ASP A 20 13.92 -0.88 -37.24
C ASP A 20 15.27 -0.42 -37.83
N GLU A 21 15.99 -1.36 -38.45
CA GLU A 21 17.31 -1.18 -39.08
C GLU A 21 18.54 -1.20 -38.14
N GLY A 22 19.01 -2.42 -37.81
CA GLY A 22 20.45 -2.76 -37.77
C GLY A 22 21.39 -2.06 -36.76
N GLU A 23 20.94 -1.08 -35.98
CA GLU A 23 21.78 -0.43 -34.96
C GLU A 23 21.87 -1.27 -33.69
N ALA A 24 23.12 -1.50 -33.24
CA ALA A 24 23.40 -2.16 -31.97
C ALA A 24 22.74 -1.40 -30.81
N SER A 25 21.97 -2.11 -29.97
CA SER A 25 21.36 -1.53 -28.77
C SER A 25 22.46 -0.98 -27.85
N VAL A 26 22.42 0.33 -27.58
CA VAL A 26 23.32 0.96 -26.60
C VAL A 26 22.72 0.78 -25.21
N ASP A 27 23.39 0.02 -24.36
CA ASP A 27 23.04 -0.07 -22.94
C ASP A 27 23.45 1.23 -22.24
N GLU A 28 22.47 2.01 -21.78
CA GLU A 28 22.68 3.22 -21.01
C GLU A 28 22.40 2.94 -19.53
N VAL A 29 23.36 3.23 -18.65
CA VAL A 29 23.10 3.19 -17.19
C VAL A 29 22.42 4.48 -16.77
N VAL A 30 21.22 4.36 -16.19
CA VAL A 30 20.45 5.49 -15.66
C VAL A 30 20.23 5.35 -14.15
N THR A 31 20.44 6.43 -13.41
CA THR A 31 20.07 6.48 -11.99
C THR A 31 18.63 6.96 -11.84
N VAL A 32 17.80 6.14 -11.18
CA VAL A 32 16.37 6.41 -10.97
C VAL A 32 16.07 6.70 -9.51
N TYR A 33 15.03 7.49 -9.26
CA TYR A 33 14.45 7.66 -7.93
C TYR A 33 13.67 6.39 -7.55
N CYS A 34 13.92 5.86 -6.35
CA CYS A 34 13.20 4.70 -5.80
C CYS A 34 12.24 5.17 -4.70
N PRO A 35 10.94 5.36 -4.99
CA PRO A 35 9.96 5.88 -4.04
C PRO A 35 9.46 4.81 -3.05
N ASN A 36 10.38 3.94 -2.64
CA ASN A 36 10.22 2.93 -1.62
C ASN A 36 11.48 2.95 -0.75
N THR A 37 11.30 3.21 0.54
CA THR A 37 12.40 3.26 1.51
C THR A 37 12.60 1.92 2.22
N GLY A 38 11.69 0.96 2.02
CA GLY A 38 11.81 -0.39 2.53
C GLY A 38 12.84 -1.22 1.74
N PRO A 39 13.18 -2.41 2.24
CA PRO A 39 14.16 -3.29 1.60
C PRO A 39 13.67 -3.85 0.27
N MET A 40 12.35 -3.89 0.02
CA MET A 40 11.76 -4.48 -1.18
C MET A 40 12.16 -5.96 -1.33
N VAL A 41 12.03 -6.71 -0.23
CA VAL A 41 12.50 -8.11 -0.14
C VAL A 41 11.91 -8.96 -1.27
N GLY A 42 12.78 -9.72 -1.93
CA GLY A 42 12.42 -10.60 -3.04
C GLY A 42 12.26 -9.90 -4.39
N LEU A 43 12.50 -8.59 -4.46
CA LEU A 43 12.45 -7.81 -5.69
C LEU A 43 13.87 -7.45 -6.14
N LEU A 44 14.41 -6.32 -5.67
CA LEU A 44 15.69 -5.79 -6.15
C LEU A 44 16.91 -6.60 -5.68
N ASP A 45 16.77 -7.43 -4.64
CA ASP A 45 17.83 -8.27 -4.08
C ASP A 45 17.96 -9.63 -4.79
N LYS A 46 16.91 -10.11 -5.47
CA LYS A 46 16.87 -11.45 -6.07
C LYS A 46 16.71 -11.50 -7.58
N LEU A 47 16.46 -10.36 -8.23
CA LEU A 47 16.15 -10.32 -9.66
C LEU A 47 17.16 -9.44 -10.43
N PRO A 48 18.39 -9.94 -10.69
CA PRO A 48 19.28 -9.26 -11.61
C PRO A 48 18.61 -9.14 -12.98
N ASN A 49 18.63 -7.93 -13.55
CA ASN A 49 18.05 -7.63 -14.86
C ASN A 49 16.53 -7.78 -14.98
N ALA A 50 15.78 -7.66 -13.87
CA ALA A 50 14.32 -7.55 -13.94
C ALA A 50 13.89 -6.39 -14.85
N ARG A 51 12.86 -6.62 -15.67
CA ARG A 51 12.18 -5.52 -16.38
C ARG A 51 11.52 -4.60 -15.37
N VAL A 52 11.61 -3.30 -15.61
CA VAL A 52 11.00 -2.28 -14.75
C VAL A 52 10.17 -1.31 -15.59
N GLN A 53 9.15 -0.71 -14.97
CA GLN A 53 8.47 0.45 -15.53
C GLN A 53 8.93 1.72 -14.81
N LEU A 54 9.29 2.73 -15.59
CA LEU A 54 9.71 4.03 -15.10
C LEU A 54 8.74 5.11 -15.56
N SER A 55 8.43 6.07 -14.69
CA SER A 55 7.83 7.34 -15.09
C SER A 55 8.91 8.40 -15.31
N LYS A 56 8.77 9.22 -16.34
CA LYS A 56 9.69 10.34 -16.63
C LYS A 56 9.06 11.65 -16.17
N SER A 57 9.78 12.42 -15.35
CA SER A 57 9.38 13.77 -15.00
C SER A 57 9.82 14.77 -16.06
N SER A 58 8.93 15.71 -16.41
CA SER A 58 9.25 16.87 -17.23
C SER A 58 9.91 18.01 -16.46
N ASN A 59 10.04 17.91 -15.12
CA ASN A 59 10.64 18.96 -14.31
C ASN A 59 12.18 18.91 -14.40
N PRO A 60 12.84 19.88 -15.05
CA PRO A 60 14.29 19.86 -15.24
C PRO A 60 15.07 20.06 -13.94
N LYS A 61 14.41 20.51 -12.86
CA LYS A 61 15.04 20.71 -11.54
C LYS A 61 15.16 19.43 -10.73
N ARG A 62 14.55 18.32 -11.17
CA ARG A 62 14.65 17.05 -10.43
C ARG A 62 16.03 16.45 -10.53
N LYS A 63 16.57 16.01 -9.39
CA LYS A 63 17.85 15.27 -9.32
C LYS A 63 17.84 14.00 -10.17
N TYR A 64 16.70 13.30 -10.20
CA TYR A 64 16.50 12.09 -11.00
C TYR A 64 15.30 12.29 -11.93
N ALA A 65 15.54 12.17 -13.24
CA ALA A 65 14.51 12.35 -14.26
C ALA A 65 13.46 11.22 -14.22
N TYR A 66 13.86 10.02 -13.80
CA TYR A 66 13.02 8.84 -13.78
C TYR A 66 12.67 8.40 -12.36
N THR A 67 11.45 7.87 -12.19
CA THR A 67 10.97 7.27 -10.95
C THR A 67 10.64 5.80 -11.22
N LEU A 68 11.09 4.89 -10.35
CA LEU A 68 10.73 3.48 -10.40
C LEU A 68 9.29 3.27 -9.95
N GLU A 69 8.43 2.80 -10.85
CA GLU A 69 7.01 2.58 -10.58
C GLU A 69 6.70 1.11 -10.28
N MET A 70 7.21 0.21 -11.12
CA MET A 70 6.92 -1.22 -11.07
C MET A 70 8.14 -2.06 -11.45
N ILE A 71 8.19 -3.29 -10.95
CA ILE A 71 9.17 -4.31 -11.31
C ILE A 71 8.45 -5.58 -11.74
N GLN A 72 8.91 -6.20 -12.82
CA GLN A 72 8.37 -7.47 -13.29
C GLN A 72 9.13 -8.61 -12.64
N ILE A 73 8.39 -9.57 -12.11
CA ILE A 73 8.92 -10.80 -11.53
C ILE A 73 8.37 -12.01 -12.29
N HIS A 74 9.08 -13.13 -12.27
CA HIS A 74 8.51 -14.41 -12.68
C HIS A 74 8.02 -15.16 -11.44
N ASN A 75 6.72 -15.47 -11.37
CA ASN A 75 6.14 -16.12 -10.20
C ASN A 75 6.21 -17.66 -10.24
N GLY A 76 6.89 -18.24 -11.23
CA GLY A 76 6.95 -19.69 -11.48
C GLY A 76 6.07 -20.12 -12.65
N ASP A 77 4.99 -19.40 -12.91
CA ASP A 77 4.03 -19.72 -13.99
C ASP A 77 4.02 -18.64 -15.08
N ARG A 78 4.05 -17.36 -14.68
CA ARG A 78 4.04 -16.21 -15.59
C ARG A 78 4.80 -15.02 -15.04
N ASN A 79 5.00 -14.04 -15.91
CA ASN A 79 5.45 -12.71 -15.52
C ASN A 79 4.32 -11.94 -14.82
N VAL A 80 4.67 -11.27 -13.72
CA VAL A 80 3.77 -10.48 -12.87
C VAL A 80 4.39 -9.11 -12.62
N TRP A 81 3.62 -8.05 -12.82
CA TRP A 81 4.03 -6.70 -12.44
C TRP A 81 3.75 -6.46 -10.96
N VAL A 82 4.77 -6.02 -10.24
CA VAL A 82 4.68 -5.62 -8.84
C VAL A 82 4.90 -4.11 -8.73
N GLY A 83 3.90 -3.39 -8.20
CA GLY A 83 3.98 -1.96 -7.95
C GLY A 83 4.84 -1.67 -6.73
N VAL A 84 5.90 -0.87 -6.90
CA VAL A 84 6.88 -0.60 -5.85
C VAL A 84 6.78 0.81 -5.30
N HIS A 85 6.06 1.69 -5.99
CA HIS A 85 5.86 3.06 -5.55
C HIS A 85 4.83 3.13 -4.43
N SER A 86 5.33 3.33 -3.20
CA SER A 86 4.51 3.36 -1.99
C SER A 86 3.36 4.37 -2.05
N SER A 87 3.59 5.59 -2.56
CA SER A 87 2.53 6.62 -2.68
C SER A 87 1.49 6.32 -3.76
N SER A 88 1.77 5.42 -4.70
CA SER A 88 0.79 5.00 -5.70
C SER A 88 -0.36 4.23 -5.06
N ALA A 89 -0.12 3.51 -3.96
CA ALA A 89 -1.16 2.82 -3.22
C ALA A 89 -2.25 3.78 -2.73
N ASN A 90 -1.86 4.91 -2.12
CA ASN A 90 -2.80 5.93 -1.67
C ASN A 90 -3.65 6.49 -2.84
N ARG A 91 -3.05 6.72 -4.01
CA ARG A 91 -3.79 7.21 -5.18
C ARG A 91 -4.80 6.19 -5.69
N MET A 92 -4.44 4.91 -5.74
CA MET A 92 -5.36 3.83 -6.14
C MET A 92 -6.50 3.68 -5.14
N VAL A 93 -6.22 3.69 -3.84
CA VAL A 93 -7.25 3.65 -2.79
C VAL A 93 -8.15 4.87 -2.85
N GLU A 94 -7.61 6.07 -3.05
CA GLU A 94 -8.41 7.28 -3.23
C GLU A 94 -9.41 7.16 -4.38
N GLN A 95 -8.97 6.65 -5.54
CA GLN A 95 -9.85 6.43 -6.68
C GLN A 95 -10.95 5.41 -6.35
N ALA A 96 -10.61 4.33 -5.64
CA ALA A 96 -11.57 3.32 -5.21
C ALA A 96 -12.58 3.87 -4.18
N LEU A 97 -12.15 4.77 -3.29
CA LEU A 97 -13.02 5.46 -2.33
C LEU A 97 -13.96 6.45 -3.02
N THR A 98 -13.43 7.31 -3.89
CA THR A 98 -14.25 8.27 -4.65
C THR A 98 -15.27 7.55 -5.53
N SER A 99 -14.91 6.41 -6.10
CA SER A 99 -15.80 5.58 -6.93
C SER A 99 -16.72 4.63 -6.13
N ARG A 100 -16.67 4.69 -4.79
CA ARG A 100 -17.46 3.83 -3.86
C ARG A 100 -17.29 2.32 -4.12
N TRP A 101 -16.12 1.90 -4.58
CA TRP A 101 -15.85 0.50 -4.93
C TRP A 101 -15.61 -0.39 -3.70
N LEU A 102 -15.08 0.19 -2.62
CA LEU A 102 -14.76 -0.50 -1.37
C LEU A 102 -16.00 -0.59 -0.45
N THR A 103 -16.91 -1.51 -0.80
CA THR A 103 -18.25 -1.60 -0.16
C THR A 103 -18.21 -1.92 1.33
N GLU A 104 -17.20 -2.62 1.83
CA GLU A 104 -17.06 -3.01 3.23
C GLU A 104 -16.78 -1.81 4.15
N LEU A 105 -16.43 -0.65 3.59
CA LEU A 105 -16.26 0.59 4.35
C LEU A 105 -17.59 1.27 4.68
N GLY A 106 -18.70 0.76 4.16
CA GLY A 106 -20.04 1.30 4.37
C GLY A 106 -20.31 2.56 3.55
N ARG A 107 -21.39 3.26 3.89
CA ARG A 107 -21.76 4.53 3.25
C ARG A 107 -20.95 5.68 3.87
N TYR A 108 -20.64 6.65 3.02
CA TYR A 108 -20.03 7.93 3.38
C TYR A 108 -20.33 8.93 2.27
N ASP A 109 -20.30 10.21 2.61
CA ASP A 109 -20.64 11.31 1.71
C ASP A 109 -19.39 11.96 1.12
N SER A 110 -18.31 12.07 1.91
CA SER A 110 -17.07 12.70 1.45
C SER A 110 -15.81 11.98 1.96
N VAL A 111 -14.68 12.27 1.30
CA VAL A 111 -13.35 11.74 1.60
C VAL A 111 -12.43 12.93 1.88
N ARG A 112 -11.80 12.95 3.06
CA ARG A 112 -10.74 13.91 3.42
C ARG A 112 -9.40 13.19 3.40
N ARG A 113 -8.33 13.90 3.03
CA ARG A 113 -6.97 13.34 2.89
C ARG A 113 -6.05 13.87 4.00
N GLU A 114 -5.04 13.08 4.35
CA GLU A 114 -3.90 13.53 5.18
C GLU A 114 -4.33 14.21 6.49
N VAL A 115 -5.36 13.65 7.12
CA VAL A 115 -5.99 14.25 8.30
C VAL A 115 -5.12 13.96 9.52
N LYS A 116 -4.77 15.02 10.25
CA LYS A 116 -4.06 14.87 11.53
C LYS A 116 -5.01 14.27 12.55
N PHE A 117 -4.61 13.16 13.17
CA PHE A 117 -5.42 12.47 14.19
C PHE A 117 -4.66 12.22 15.50
N ALA A 118 -3.33 12.32 15.47
CA ALA A 118 -2.48 12.22 16.66
C ALA A 118 -1.29 13.20 16.56
N LYS A 119 -0.47 13.25 17.62
CA LYS A 119 0.69 14.16 17.67
C LYS A 119 1.77 13.71 16.69
N GLY A 120 1.87 14.43 15.57
CA GLY A 120 2.87 14.17 14.54
C GLY A 120 2.52 13.02 13.60
N SER A 121 1.26 12.58 13.60
CA SER A 121 0.77 11.54 12.69
C SER A 121 -0.47 12.00 11.95
N ARG A 122 -0.56 11.57 10.70
CA ARG A 122 -1.68 11.78 9.79
C ARG A 122 -2.16 10.42 9.32
N VAL A 123 -3.47 10.28 9.20
CA VAL A 123 -4.10 9.15 8.55
C VAL A 123 -4.27 9.49 7.07
N ASP A 124 -4.19 8.50 6.20
CA ASP A 124 -4.27 8.71 4.76
C ASP A 124 -5.63 9.31 4.36
N PHE A 125 -6.72 8.76 4.90
CA PHE A 125 -8.08 9.24 4.62
C PHE A 125 -8.99 9.27 5.86
N VAL A 126 -10.00 10.16 5.83
CA VAL A 126 -11.17 10.12 6.71
C VAL A 126 -12.42 10.15 5.85
N LEU A 127 -13.28 9.13 5.99
CA LEU A 127 -14.58 9.05 5.34
C LEU A 127 -15.62 9.66 6.26
N VAL A 128 -16.41 10.59 5.73
CA VAL A 128 -17.35 11.39 6.53
C VAL A 128 -18.77 11.05 6.10
N THR A 129 -19.62 10.75 7.08
CA THR A 129 -21.07 10.61 6.91
C THR A 129 -21.77 11.72 7.67
N ASN A 130 -22.68 12.42 7.00
CA ASN A 130 -23.44 13.53 7.57
C ASN A 130 -24.79 13.05 8.12
N ALA A 131 -25.25 13.71 9.18
CA ALA A 131 -26.63 13.63 9.65
C ALA A 131 -27.56 14.50 8.79
N GLU A 132 -28.87 14.35 8.99
CA GLU A 132 -29.90 15.12 8.27
C GLU A 132 -29.78 16.63 8.49
N ASP A 133 -29.30 17.05 9.65
CA ASP A 133 -29.07 18.46 9.99
C ASP A 133 -27.77 19.04 9.41
N GLY A 134 -27.03 18.24 8.63
CA GLY A 134 -25.75 18.61 8.02
C GLY A 134 -24.54 18.52 8.96
N SER A 135 -24.72 18.11 10.22
CA SER A 135 -23.60 17.80 11.12
C SER A 135 -22.92 16.49 10.74
N ILE A 136 -21.71 16.25 11.25
CA ILE A 136 -21.01 14.98 11.00
C ILE A 136 -21.54 13.93 11.97
N ALA A 137 -22.19 12.89 11.43
CA ALA A 137 -22.67 11.76 12.21
C ALA A 137 -21.54 10.79 12.53
N HIS A 138 -20.67 10.51 11.55
CA HIS A 138 -19.63 9.49 11.67
C HIS A 138 -18.38 9.82 10.86
N GLU A 139 -17.22 9.54 11.43
CA GLU A 139 -15.90 9.62 10.79
C GLU A 139 -15.21 8.24 10.80
N LYS A 140 -14.92 7.68 9.63
CA LYS A 140 -14.12 6.47 9.48
C LYS A 140 -12.69 6.82 9.10
N TYR A 141 -11.72 6.51 9.96
CA TYR A 141 -10.29 6.78 9.73
C TYR A 141 -9.66 5.61 8.96
N VAL A 142 -9.05 5.87 7.81
CA VAL A 142 -8.56 4.84 6.90
C VAL A 142 -7.07 5.00 6.64
N GLU A 143 -6.27 4.04 7.11
CA GLU A 143 -4.84 3.93 6.85
C GLU A 143 -4.59 2.97 5.68
N VAL A 144 -3.66 3.28 4.79
CA VAL A 144 -3.28 2.48 3.64
C VAL A 144 -1.87 1.94 3.81
N LYS A 145 -1.68 0.65 3.55
CA LYS A 145 -0.38 -0.02 3.52
C LYS A 145 -0.13 -0.59 2.12
N SER A 146 0.98 -0.19 1.51
CA SER A 146 1.44 -0.78 0.25
C SER A 146 2.09 -2.13 0.52
N VAL A 147 1.59 -3.18 -0.12
CA VAL A 147 2.07 -4.56 0.07
C VAL A 147 2.66 -5.08 -1.24
N THR A 148 3.91 -5.55 -1.17
CA THR A 148 4.66 -6.05 -2.34
C THR A 148 5.20 -7.46 -2.12
N LEU A 149 5.55 -7.80 -0.88
CA LEU A 149 6.10 -9.10 -0.51
C LEU A 149 5.02 -10.19 -0.59
N SER A 150 5.40 -11.31 -1.20
CA SER A 150 4.60 -12.54 -1.23
C SER A 150 5.45 -13.71 -0.76
N VAL A 151 4.85 -14.62 -0.02
CA VAL A 151 5.42 -15.92 0.33
C VAL A 151 4.59 -17.05 -0.29
N ARG A 152 5.18 -18.23 -0.43
CA ARG A 152 4.43 -19.43 -0.82
C ARG A 152 3.43 -19.75 0.30
N GLY A 153 2.16 -19.98 -0.06
CA GLY A 153 1.13 -20.41 0.88
C GLY A 153 1.20 -21.92 1.14
N GLY A 154 0.66 -22.35 2.28
CA GLY A 154 0.45 -23.77 2.56
C GLY A 154 -0.61 -24.39 1.63
N GLY A 155 -0.43 -25.66 1.28
CA GLY A 155 -1.45 -26.49 0.63
C GLY A 155 -1.36 -26.66 -0.90
N GLN A 156 -0.86 -25.69 -1.67
CA GLN A 156 -0.62 -25.85 -3.12
C GLN A 156 0.63 -25.10 -3.57
N ALA A 157 1.42 -25.71 -4.46
CA ALA A 157 2.69 -25.17 -4.95
C ALA A 157 2.59 -23.77 -5.61
N THR A 158 1.40 -23.40 -6.10
CA THR A 158 1.11 -22.12 -6.76
C THR A 158 0.39 -21.11 -5.86
N SER A 159 -0.06 -21.51 -4.66
CA SER A 159 -0.72 -20.59 -3.74
C SER A 159 0.29 -19.59 -3.17
N ARG A 160 -0.09 -18.32 -3.14
CA ARG A 160 0.75 -17.22 -2.65
C ARG A 160 -0.02 -16.35 -1.68
N CYS A 161 0.61 -16.07 -0.54
CA CYS A 161 0.10 -15.17 0.48
C CYS A 161 0.90 -13.86 0.43
N ALA A 162 0.20 -12.74 0.27
CA ALA A 162 0.81 -11.43 0.43
C ALA A 162 1.05 -11.14 1.92
N VAL A 163 2.18 -10.55 2.26
CA VAL A 163 2.51 -10.26 3.66
C VAL A 163 3.04 -8.85 3.85
N PHE A 164 2.69 -8.25 4.98
CA PHE A 164 3.19 -6.93 5.37
C PHE A 164 3.51 -6.87 6.87
N PRO A 165 4.61 -6.23 7.28
CA PRO A 165 5.63 -5.60 6.43
C PRO A 165 6.66 -6.61 5.89
N ASP A 166 7.57 -6.14 5.04
CA ASP A 166 8.75 -6.87 4.55
C ASP A 166 10.00 -6.67 5.44
N THR A 167 9.88 -5.88 6.50
CA THR A 167 10.88 -5.68 7.55
C THR A 167 10.24 -5.00 8.76
N VAL A 168 10.94 -4.93 9.89
CA VAL A 168 10.46 -4.21 11.08
C VAL A 168 10.12 -2.76 10.73
N SER A 169 8.88 -2.35 11.01
CA SER A 169 8.37 -1.03 10.67
C SER A 169 7.77 -0.33 11.89
N THR A 170 8.63 0.35 12.65
CA THR A 170 8.21 1.13 13.84
C THR A 170 7.20 2.22 13.49
N ARG A 171 7.25 2.77 12.27
CA ARG A 171 6.24 3.70 11.76
C ARG A 171 4.88 3.02 11.59
N ALA A 172 4.84 1.84 10.98
CA ALA A 172 3.58 1.11 10.82
C ALA A 172 3.01 0.69 12.17
N GLN A 173 3.84 0.17 13.08
CA GLN A 173 3.46 -0.15 14.46
C GLN A 173 2.84 1.07 15.16
N LYS A 174 3.52 2.22 15.11
CA LYS A 174 3.04 3.48 15.71
C LYS A 174 1.64 3.86 15.18
N HIS A 175 1.44 3.82 13.87
CA HIS A 175 0.17 4.21 13.27
C HIS A 175 -0.98 3.28 13.68
N VAL A 176 -0.73 1.96 13.77
CA VAL A 176 -1.75 1.00 14.24
C VAL A 176 -2.13 1.28 15.69
N VAL A 177 -1.15 1.55 16.55
CA VAL A 177 -1.38 1.90 17.96
C VAL A 177 -2.20 3.18 18.06
N GLU A 178 -1.76 4.28 17.42
CA GLU A 178 -2.45 5.57 17.50
C GLU A 178 -3.88 5.48 16.94
N LEU A 179 -4.10 4.71 15.86
CA LEU A 179 -5.45 4.51 15.31
C LEU A 179 -6.33 3.75 16.31
N THR A 180 -5.80 2.70 16.94
CA THR A 180 -6.52 1.92 17.94
C THR A 180 -6.88 2.78 19.16
N GLU A 181 -5.94 3.56 19.67
CA GLU A 181 -6.16 4.47 20.81
C GLU A 181 -7.22 5.54 20.51
N LEU A 182 -7.22 6.10 19.29
CA LEU A 182 -8.24 7.05 18.84
C LEU A 182 -9.65 6.46 18.95
N LEU A 183 -9.83 5.21 18.53
CA LEU A 183 -11.14 4.55 18.54
C LEU A 183 -11.58 4.13 19.94
N LEU A 184 -10.65 3.68 20.79
CA LEU A 184 -10.99 3.31 22.17
C LEU A 184 -11.46 4.51 22.99
N THR A 185 -10.91 5.70 22.73
CA THR A 185 -11.25 6.91 23.48
C THR A 185 -12.50 7.63 22.96
N ASN A 186 -12.94 7.36 21.72
CA ASN A 186 -13.98 8.15 21.05
C ASN A 186 -14.91 7.32 20.15
N SER A 187 -15.20 6.07 20.53
CA SER A 187 -15.96 5.13 19.69
C SER A 187 -17.45 5.46 19.61
N LYS A 188 -17.98 6.31 20.48
CA LYS A 188 -19.41 6.71 20.49
C LYS A 188 -19.54 8.22 20.43
N ALA A 189 -20.62 8.68 19.82
CA ALA A 189 -21.00 10.08 19.87
C ALA A 189 -21.16 10.52 21.33
N GLN A 190 -20.48 11.59 21.71
CA GLN A 190 -20.56 12.18 23.04
C GLN A 190 -20.97 13.64 22.92
N VAL A 191 -21.85 14.09 23.80
CA VAL A 191 -22.14 15.53 23.89
C VAL A 191 -20.98 16.16 24.66
N ASP A 192 -20.22 17.00 23.97
CA ASP A 192 -19.27 17.89 24.63
C ASP A 192 -20.07 18.84 25.52
N GLN A 193 -19.82 18.78 26.84
CA GLN A 193 -20.55 19.57 27.83
C GLN A 193 -20.34 21.08 27.67
N GLU A 194 -19.21 21.48 27.10
CA GLU A 194 -18.81 22.88 27.01
C GLU A 194 -19.30 23.51 25.70
N SER A 195 -19.21 22.78 24.58
CA SER A 195 -19.72 23.26 23.28
C SER A 195 -21.17 22.87 22.98
N LYS A 196 -21.78 21.98 23.77
CA LYS A 196 -23.08 21.32 23.51
C LYS A 196 -23.19 20.64 22.14
N ARG A 197 -22.07 20.42 21.44
CA ARG A 197 -22.04 19.71 20.16
C ARG A 197 -21.78 18.23 20.41
N ALA A 198 -22.50 17.38 19.67
CA ALA A 198 -22.16 15.97 19.62
C ALA A 198 -20.84 15.79 18.85
N THR A 199 -19.91 15.03 19.43
CA THR A 199 -18.78 14.48 18.68
C THR A 199 -19.28 13.38 17.76
N PRO A 200 -18.72 13.25 16.55
CA PRO A 200 -19.13 12.18 15.64
C PRO A 200 -18.73 10.82 16.20
N GLU A 201 -19.51 9.80 15.86
CA GLU A 201 -19.08 8.41 16.06
C GLU A 201 -17.81 8.14 15.23
N ARG A 202 -16.90 7.31 15.74
CA ARG A 202 -15.64 7.00 15.05
C ARG A 202 -15.44 5.50 14.88
N SER A 203 -15.01 5.13 13.69
CA SER A 203 -14.47 3.79 13.40
C SER A 203 -13.18 3.93 12.59
N GLY A 204 -12.48 2.81 12.39
CA GLY A 204 -11.24 2.82 11.62
C GLY A 204 -11.08 1.59 10.76
N ALA A 205 -10.29 1.73 9.71
CA ALA A 205 -9.89 0.65 8.82
C ALA A 205 -8.42 0.76 8.44
N ILE A 206 -7.79 -0.38 8.20
CA ILE A 206 -6.48 -0.48 7.56
C ILE A 206 -6.66 -1.25 6.27
N ILE A 207 -6.29 -0.63 5.15
CA ILE A 207 -6.33 -1.23 3.82
C ILE A 207 -4.92 -1.62 3.42
N PHE A 208 -4.69 -2.92 3.32
CA PHE A 208 -3.51 -3.50 2.71
C PHE A 208 -3.76 -3.60 1.21
N LEU A 209 -3.12 -2.73 0.42
CA LEU A 209 -3.20 -2.76 -1.03
C LEU A 209 -2.02 -3.57 -1.58
N ILE A 210 -2.32 -4.79 -2.02
CA ILE A 210 -1.40 -5.72 -2.67
C ILE A 210 -1.24 -5.28 -4.13
N GLN A 211 -0.10 -4.66 -4.45
CA GLN A 211 0.18 -4.14 -5.79
C GLN A 211 0.70 -5.23 -6.75
N ARG A 212 -0.04 -6.34 -6.85
CA ARG A 212 0.23 -7.53 -7.68
C ARG A 212 -1.00 -8.43 -7.71
N ASP A 213 -1.15 -9.25 -8.75
CA ASP A 213 -2.35 -10.03 -9.04
C ASP A 213 -2.20 -11.55 -8.87
N ASP A 214 -1.07 -12.00 -8.33
CA ASP A 214 -0.76 -13.42 -8.14
C ASP A 214 -0.87 -13.90 -6.68
N CYS A 215 -1.42 -13.07 -5.79
CA CYS A 215 -1.68 -13.42 -4.39
C CYS A 215 -3.16 -13.77 -4.17
N HIS A 216 -3.41 -14.75 -3.30
CA HIS A 216 -4.74 -15.31 -3.06
C HIS A 216 -5.24 -15.08 -1.63
N ALA A 217 -4.35 -14.65 -0.74
CA ALA A 217 -4.65 -14.29 0.63
C ALA A 217 -3.67 -13.22 1.12
N PHE A 218 -3.95 -12.67 2.30
CA PHE A 218 -3.08 -11.71 2.98
C PHE A 218 -2.89 -12.08 4.45
N ALA A 219 -1.69 -11.81 5.00
CA ALA A 219 -1.44 -11.89 6.43
C ALA A 219 -0.47 -10.80 6.92
N PRO A 220 -0.66 -10.26 8.13
CA PRO A 220 0.41 -9.54 8.82
C PRO A 220 1.63 -10.45 9.04
N SER A 221 2.82 -9.95 8.73
CA SER A 221 4.05 -10.75 8.66
C SER A 221 4.66 -10.98 10.05
N ILE A 222 4.47 -12.19 10.62
CA ILE A 222 5.09 -12.57 11.90
C ILE A 222 6.61 -12.68 11.77
N GLU A 223 7.09 -13.23 10.65
CA GLU A 223 8.52 -13.45 10.39
C GLU A 223 9.31 -12.13 10.34
N HIS A 224 8.73 -11.09 9.73
CA HIS A 224 9.43 -9.83 9.50
C HIS A 224 9.15 -8.79 10.59
N ASP A 225 7.95 -8.80 11.19
CA ASP A 225 7.58 -7.91 12.29
C ASP A 225 6.45 -8.50 13.15
N ARG A 226 6.82 -9.44 14.04
CA ARG A 226 5.88 -10.06 15.01
C ARG A 226 5.08 -9.02 15.79
N LYS A 227 5.71 -7.93 16.21
CA LYS A 227 5.04 -6.87 16.98
C LYS A 227 3.96 -6.19 16.16
N PHE A 228 4.22 -5.90 14.88
CA PHE A 228 3.18 -5.37 13.99
C PHE A 228 2.01 -6.34 13.82
N ALA A 229 2.28 -7.65 13.68
CA ALA A 229 1.24 -8.66 13.57
C ALA A 229 0.35 -8.72 14.84
N GLU A 230 0.96 -8.72 16.03
CA GLU A 230 0.25 -8.68 17.33
C GLU A 230 -0.59 -7.39 17.48
N LEU A 231 -0.07 -6.25 17.02
CA LEU A 231 -0.80 -4.99 17.01
C LEU A 231 -2.00 -5.03 16.06
N CYS A 232 -1.91 -5.71 14.91
CA CYS A 232 -3.05 -5.90 14.02
C CYS A 232 -4.15 -6.73 14.68
N VAL A 233 -3.80 -7.81 15.39
CA VAL A 233 -4.76 -8.61 16.18
C VAL A 233 -5.46 -7.76 17.24
N THR A 234 -4.68 -6.95 17.97
CA THR A 234 -5.21 -6.03 18.99
C THR A 234 -6.14 -4.98 18.39
N ALA A 235 -5.75 -4.39 17.25
CA ALA A 235 -6.55 -3.40 16.53
C ALA A 235 -7.88 -4.00 16.04
N ALA A 236 -7.83 -5.19 15.43
CA ALA A 236 -9.02 -5.92 14.97
C ALA A 236 -9.97 -6.24 16.13
N SER A 237 -9.43 -6.73 17.25
CA SER A 237 -10.20 -7.00 18.48
C SER A 237 -10.82 -5.72 19.08
N SER A 238 -10.26 -4.56 18.78
CA SER A 238 -10.75 -3.24 19.20
C SER A 238 -11.70 -2.60 18.17
N GLY A 239 -12.08 -3.31 17.10
CA GLY A 239 -13.02 -2.85 16.08
C GLY A 239 -12.40 -2.13 14.87
N VAL A 240 -11.06 -2.12 14.74
CA VAL A 240 -10.41 -1.65 13.51
C VAL A 240 -10.60 -2.70 12.41
N GLN A 241 -11.22 -2.30 11.31
CA GLN A 241 -11.45 -3.19 10.17
C GLN A 241 -10.15 -3.40 9.38
N LEU A 242 -9.70 -4.64 9.23
CA LEU A 242 -8.55 -4.96 8.39
C LEU A 242 -9.04 -5.47 7.03
N LEU A 243 -8.66 -4.78 5.95
CA LEU A 243 -9.07 -5.10 4.58
C LEU A 243 -7.84 -5.34 3.72
N ALA A 244 -7.89 -6.37 2.88
CA ALA A 244 -6.83 -6.70 1.93
C ALA A 244 -7.39 -6.71 0.52
N TYR A 245 -6.76 -5.95 -0.38
CA TYR A 245 -7.19 -5.80 -1.76
C TYR A 245 -6.00 -5.97 -2.70
N ALA A 246 -6.15 -6.85 -3.69
CA ALA A 246 -5.16 -6.97 -4.75
C ALA A 246 -5.50 -6.06 -5.94
N CYS A 247 -4.50 -5.62 -6.68
CA CYS A 247 -4.71 -5.00 -7.99
C CYS A 247 -3.81 -5.63 -9.05
N ALA A 248 -4.34 -5.75 -10.26
CA ALA A 248 -3.57 -6.06 -11.45
C ALA A 248 -3.03 -4.77 -12.05
N LEU A 249 -1.76 -4.79 -12.41
CA LEU A 249 -1.04 -3.69 -13.02
C LEU A 249 -0.76 -4.07 -14.48
N GLU A 250 -1.37 -3.34 -15.40
CA GLU A 250 -1.41 -3.67 -16.82
C GLU A 250 -0.80 -2.48 -17.59
N PRO A 251 0.55 -2.36 -17.65
CA PRO A 251 1.20 -1.29 -18.40
C PRO A 251 0.92 -1.44 -19.90
N ASP A 252 0.61 -0.32 -20.53
CA ASP A 252 0.64 -0.15 -21.98
C ASP A 252 2.01 0.40 -22.36
N GLU A 253 2.91 -0.52 -22.72
CA GLU A 253 4.30 -0.22 -23.03
C GLU A 253 4.44 0.68 -24.28
N LEU A 254 3.48 0.66 -25.19
CA LEU A 254 3.51 1.43 -26.44
C LEU A 254 3.10 2.88 -26.20
N ASN A 255 2.08 3.10 -25.39
CA ASN A 255 1.50 4.43 -25.17
C ASN A 255 2.00 5.13 -23.91
N GLY A 256 2.91 4.50 -23.15
CA GLY A 256 3.42 5.05 -21.90
C GLY A 256 2.30 5.25 -20.86
N SER A 257 1.25 4.44 -20.95
CA SER A 257 0.07 4.49 -20.10
C SER A 257 -0.19 3.10 -19.51
N GLY A 258 -1.38 2.85 -18.99
CA GLY A 258 -1.75 1.53 -18.48
C GLY A 258 -3.03 1.56 -17.66
N ALA A 259 -3.47 0.39 -17.26
CA ALA A 259 -4.62 0.20 -16.40
C ALA A 259 -4.20 -0.34 -15.04
N VAL A 260 -4.93 0.10 -14.00
CA VAL A 260 -4.94 -0.55 -12.71
C VAL A 260 -6.32 -1.14 -12.53
N ARG A 261 -6.40 -2.46 -12.40
CA ARG A 261 -7.65 -3.15 -12.16
C ARG A 261 -7.67 -3.63 -10.71
N LEU A 262 -8.49 -2.99 -9.89
CA LEU A 262 -8.72 -3.45 -8.53
C LEU A 262 -9.43 -4.81 -8.59
N LEU A 263 -8.89 -5.79 -7.87
CA LEU A 263 -9.40 -7.15 -7.79
C LEU A 263 -10.24 -7.30 -6.52
N LYS A 264 -10.81 -8.50 -6.33
CA LYS A 264 -11.61 -8.81 -5.15
C LYS A 264 -10.79 -8.67 -3.86
N ALA A 265 -11.50 -8.46 -2.75
CA ALA A 265 -10.93 -8.57 -1.42
C ALA A 265 -10.28 -9.96 -1.26
N LEU A 266 -9.09 -9.98 -0.66
CA LEU A 266 -8.40 -11.22 -0.30
C LEU A 266 -8.77 -11.62 1.13
N PRO A 267 -8.95 -12.92 1.41
CA PRO A 267 -9.12 -13.40 2.78
C PRO A 267 -7.89 -13.05 3.62
N LEU A 268 -8.14 -12.66 4.87
CA LEU A 268 -7.11 -12.46 5.87
C LEU A 268 -6.82 -13.79 6.58
N HIS A 269 -5.55 -14.11 6.77
CA HIS A 269 -5.11 -15.19 7.65
C HIS A 269 -4.39 -14.63 8.86
N ASP A 270 -4.64 -15.26 10.01
CA ASP A 270 -3.79 -15.11 11.18
C ASP A 270 -2.43 -15.71 10.80
N GLY A 271 -1.35 -14.93 10.90
CA GLY A 271 -0.03 -15.25 10.32
C GLY A 271 0.61 -16.59 10.75
N ALA A 272 -0.06 -17.39 11.59
CA ALA A 272 0.28 -18.76 11.96
C ALA A 272 0.15 -19.78 10.79
N VAL A 273 -0.64 -19.49 9.75
CA VAL A 273 -0.85 -20.41 8.60
C VAL A 273 0.41 -20.60 7.73
N LEU A 274 1.47 -19.83 7.97
CA LEU A 274 2.73 -19.92 7.22
C LEU A 274 3.75 -20.91 7.83
N ASP A 275 3.50 -21.45 9.03
CA ASP A 275 4.40 -22.42 9.66
C ASP A 275 4.32 -23.82 9.01
N GLU A 276 3.25 -24.13 8.27
CA GLU A 276 3.07 -25.44 7.61
C GLU A 276 3.91 -25.65 6.33
N VAL A 277 4.67 -24.65 5.87
CA VAL A 277 5.53 -24.74 4.66
C VAL A 277 6.99 -25.06 5.03
N ARG A 278 7.27 -25.38 6.31
CA ARG A 278 8.62 -25.66 6.81
C ARG A 278 8.92 -27.13 7.11
N SER A 279 8.12 -28.08 6.60
CA SER A 279 8.46 -29.52 6.64
C SER A 279 8.94 -30.05 5.30
#